data_AF-A0A1I3XRJ6-F1
#
_entry.id   AF-A0A1I3XRJ6-F1
#
_cell.length_a   1.000
_cell.length_b   1.000
_cell.length_c   1.000
_cell.angle_alpha   90.00
_cell.angle_beta   90.00
_cell.angle_gamma   90.00
#
_symmetry.space_group_name_H-M   'P 1'
#
loop_
_entity.id
_entity.type
_entity.pdbx_description
1 polymer ?
#
loop_
_entity_poly.entity_id
_entity_poly.type
_entity_poly.pdbx_seq_one_letter_code
_entity_poly.pdbx_strand_id
1 'polypeptide(L)'
;MLTIAADPKHLGARIGITSVLHTWGSAMTHHPHVHMIVPGGGISPDGQRWVSCRPGFFLPVRVLSRLFRRLFLERLTALHQAGRLSFFGNDAHLAGAQSFAALLAASRKTEWVVYAKRP
;
A
#
# COMPACT_ATOMS: atom_id res chain seq x y z
N MET A 1 2.89 5.80 1.15
CA MET A 1 4.03 6.14 0.27
C MET A 1 4.30 7.63 0.32
N LEU A 2 3.35 8.47 -0.13
CA LEU A 2 3.41 9.95 0.02
C LEU A 2 3.72 10.42 1.45
N THR A 3 3.08 9.84 2.46
CA THR A 3 3.31 10.16 3.88
C THR A 3 4.78 9.97 4.30
N ILE A 4 5.41 8.88 3.85
CA ILE A 4 6.79 8.56 4.23
C ILE A 4 7.76 9.43 3.42
N ALA A 5 7.46 9.71 2.16
CA ALA A 5 8.27 10.58 1.32
C ALA A 5 8.31 12.03 1.82
N ALA A 6 7.20 12.51 2.37
CA ALA A 6 7.12 13.87 2.93
C ALA A 6 7.89 14.03 4.26
N ASP A 7 8.19 12.94 4.99
CA ASP A 7 8.92 13.00 6.26
C ASP A 7 10.39 13.43 6.01
N PRO A 8 10.86 14.55 6.63
CA PRO A 8 12.26 14.98 6.53
C PRO A 8 13.29 13.97 7.04
N LYS A 9 12.90 13.03 7.91
CA LYS A 9 13.75 11.90 8.34
C LYS A 9 13.98 10.87 7.22
N HIS A 10 13.22 10.96 6.13
CA HIS A 10 13.32 10.11 4.96
C HIS A 10 13.74 10.94 3.74
N LEU A 11 12.80 11.28 2.85
CA LEU A 11 13.10 12.08 1.65
C LEU A 11 12.83 13.58 1.88
N GLY A 12 11.81 13.93 2.66
CA GLY A 12 11.41 15.32 2.88
C GLY A 12 10.89 16.02 1.62
N ALA A 13 10.23 15.29 0.72
CA ALA A 13 9.79 15.83 -0.57
C ALA A 13 8.43 15.31 -1.02
N ARG A 14 7.75 16.11 -1.85
CA ARG A 14 6.52 15.77 -2.55
C ARG A 14 6.85 15.00 -3.83
N ILE A 15 6.49 13.73 -3.86
CA ILE A 15 6.75 12.84 -5.00
C ILE A 15 5.50 12.65 -5.87
N GLY A 16 5.71 12.32 -7.14
CA GLY A 16 4.67 11.79 -8.04
C GLY A 16 4.65 10.27 -8.01
N ILE A 17 3.51 9.65 -8.36
CA ILE A 17 3.34 8.19 -8.42
C ILE A 17 2.40 7.85 -9.58
N THR A 18 2.81 6.91 -10.42
CA THR A 18 1.89 6.21 -11.35
C THR A 18 1.67 4.80 -10.81
N SER A 19 0.41 4.40 -10.61
CA SER A 19 0.06 3.15 -9.94
C SER A 19 -0.86 2.30 -10.81
N VAL A 20 -0.57 1.01 -10.93
CA VAL A 20 -1.38 0.04 -11.69
C VAL A 20 -1.71 -1.15 -10.80
N LEU A 21 -3.00 -1.49 -10.74
CA LEU A 21 -3.49 -2.71 -10.08
C LEU A 21 -3.43 -3.87 -11.07
N HIS A 22 -2.74 -4.94 -10.70
CA HIS A 22 -2.76 -6.22 -11.39
C HIS A 22 -3.47 -7.24 -10.51
N THR A 23 -4.36 -8.06 -11.09
CA THR A 23 -5.11 -9.08 -10.35
C THR A 23 -4.63 -10.50 -10.61
N TRP A 24 -3.75 -10.68 -11.60
CA TRP A 24 -3.28 -11.99 -12.07
C TRP A 24 -1.75 -12.04 -12.09
N GLY A 25 -1.20 -13.20 -11.70
CA GLY A 25 0.22 -13.52 -11.91
C GLY A 25 0.47 -14.10 -13.29
N SER A 26 1.74 -14.27 -13.66
CA SER A 26 2.13 -14.82 -14.99
C SER A 26 1.59 -16.23 -15.25
N ALA A 27 1.31 -17.00 -14.20
CA ALA A 27 0.68 -18.33 -14.28
C ALA A 27 -0.87 -18.28 -14.30
N MET A 28 -1.47 -17.10 -14.51
CA MET A 28 -2.91 -16.88 -14.48
C MET A 28 -3.59 -17.31 -13.17
N THR A 29 -2.85 -17.21 -12.06
CA THR A 29 -3.40 -17.38 -10.71
C THR A 29 -3.82 -16.04 -10.14
N HIS A 30 -4.86 -16.03 -9.31
CA HIS A 30 -5.30 -14.83 -8.60
C HIS A 30 -4.16 -14.31 -7.70
N HIS A 31 -3.62 -13.15 -8.04
CA HIS A 31 -2.45 -12.56 -7.39
C HIS A 31 -2.57 -11.03 -7.41
N PRO A 32 -3.49 -10.45 -6.62
CA PRO A 32 -3.68 -9.00 -6.60
C PRO A 32 -2.47 -8.28 -6.01
N HIS A 33 -1.86 -7.40 -6.81
CA HIS A 33 -0.74 -6.55 -6.41
C HIS A 33 -0.78 -5.21 -7.14
N VAL A 34 -0.13 -4.21 -6.56
CA VAL A 34 -0.06 -2.87 -7.14
C VAL A 34 1.39 -2.57 -7.51
N HIS A 35 1.61 -2.28 -8.80
CA HIS A 35 2.87 -1.71 -9.25
C HIS A 35 2.83 -0.20 -9.12
N MET A 36 3.91 0.39 -8.61
CA MET A 36 4.06 1.83 -8.52
C MET A 36 5.37 2.24 -9.19
N ILE A 37 5.28 3.12 -10.18
CA ILE A 37 6.42 3.82 -10.76
C ILE A 37 6.54 5.16 -10.04
N VAL A 38 7.75 5.41 -9.54
CA VAL A 38 8.04 6.55 -8.68
C VAL A 38 9.34 7.20 -9.12
N PRO A 39 9.39 8.52 -9.29
CA PRO A 39 10.65 9.21 -9.52
C PRO A 39 11.61 9.01 -8.34
N GLY A 40 12.92 9.00 -8.63
CA GLY A 40 14.00 8.92 -7.62
C GLY A 40 14.19 10.21 -6.82
N GLY A 41 13.10 10.87 -6.43
CA GLY A 41 13.08 12.17 -5.77
C GLY A 41 11.72 12.85 -5.90
N GLY A 42 11.64 14.08 -5.42
CA GLY A 42 10.43 14.89 -5.48
C GLY A 42 10.70 16.38 -5.38
N ILE A 43 9.63 17.17 -5.39
CA ILE A 43 9.69 18.62 -5.20
C ILE A 43 9.78 18.94 -3.71
N SER A 44 10.62 19.89 -3.33
CA SER A 44 10.73 20.37 -1.95
C SER A 44 9.37 20.87 -1.41
N PRO A 45 9.16 20.89 -0.08
CA PRO A 45 7.89 21.33 0.51
C PRO A 45 7.49 22.75 0.09
N ASP A 46 8.48 23.64 -0.08
CA ASP A 46 8.32 25.03 -0.54
C ASP A 46 8.13 25.16 -2.07
N GLY A 47 8.22 24.06 -2.83
CA GLY A 47 8.06 24.08 -4.29
C GLY A 47 9.28 24.54 -5.09
N GLN A 48 10.37 24.95 -4.44
CA GLN A 48 11.44 25.72 -5.12
C GLN A 48 12.53 24.86 -5.75
N ARG A 49 12.69 23.60 -5.32
CA ARG A 49 13.80 22.75 -5.79
C ARG A 49 13.44 21.27 -5.86
N TRP A 50 14.22 20.54 -6.62
CA TRP A 50 14.21 19.08 -6.62
C TRP A 50 15.00 18.52 -5.42
N VAL A 51 14.49 17.44 -4.83
CA VAL A 51 15.12 16.67 -3.76
C VAL A 51 15.31 15.24 -4.26
N SER A 52 16.55 14.90 -4.62
CA SER A 52 16.90 13.55 -5.07
C SER A 52 16.95 12.57 -3.90
N CYS A 53 16.56 11.32 -4.13
CA CYS A 53 16.76 10.26 -3.16
C CYS A 53 18.23 9.84 -3.08
N ARG A 54 18.60 9.22 -1.97
CA ARG A 54 19.96 8.69 -1.80
C ARG A 54 20.18 7.48 -2.70
N PRO A 55 21.39 7.28 -3.24
CA PRO A 55 21.73 6.06 -3.96
C PRO A 55 21.41 4.82 -3.11
N GLY A 56 20.58 3.93 -3.65
CA GLY A 56 20.29 2.61 -3.08
C GLY A 56 19.22 2.62 -1.98
N PHE A 57 18.70 3.79 -1.63
CA PHE A 57 17.70 3.93 -0.58
C PHE A 57 16.70 5.03 -0.94
N PHE A 58 15.59 4.64 -1.56
CA PHE A 58 14.48 5.55 -1.83
C PHE A 58 13.64 5.80 -0.58
N LEU A 59 12.95 4.77 -0.08
CA LEU A 59 12.13 4.81 1.13
C LEU A 59 12.29 3.51 1.93
N PRO A 60 12.13 3.54 3.26
CA PRO A 60 12.20 2.35 4.10
C PRO A 60 11.04 1.37 3.81
N VAL A 61 11.30 0.33 3.01
CA VAL A 61 10.27 -0.63 2.56
C VAL A 61 9.55 -1.34 3.71
N ARG A 62 10.25 -1.62 4.83
CA ARG A 62 9.65 -2.23 6.03
C ARG A 62 8.65 -1.31 6.73
N VAL A 63 8.93 -0.01 6.77
CA VAL A 63 8.01 0.99 7.33
C VAL A 63 6.81 1.14 6.40
N LEU A 64 7.05 1.20 5.09
CA LEU A 64 5.99 1.28 4.09
C LEU A 64 5.04 0.08 4.15
N SER A 65 5.57 -1.14 4.22
CA SER A 65 4.81 -2.38 4.40
C SER A 65 3.90 -2.33 5.63
N ARG A 66 4.46 -2.01 6.80
CA ARG A 66 3.72 -1.97 8.06
C ARG A 66 2.64 -0.88 8.06
N LEU A 67 2.97 0.32 7.56
CA LEU A 67 2.03 1.43 7.45
C LEU A 67 0.89 1.10 6.48
N PHE A 68 1.22 0.55 5.31
CA PHE A 68 0.21 0.15 4.32
C PHE A 68 -0.73 -0.91 4.88
N ARG A 69 -0.19 -1.98 5.48
CA ARG A 69 -0.99 -3.03 6.13
C ARG A 69 -1.97 -2.45 7.15
N ARG A 70 -1.48 -1.58 8.04
CA ARG A 70 -2.34 -0.94 9.06
C ARG A 70 -3.47 -0.15 8.41
N LEU A 71 -3.12 0.81 7.54
CA LEU A 71 -4.10 1.73 6.94
C LEU A 71 -5.10 1.02 6.03
N PHE A 72 -4.64 0.01 5.29
CA PHE A 72 -5.50 -0.77 4.41
C PHE A 72 -6.54 -1.56 5.20
N LEU A 73 -6.11 -2.26 6.26
CA LEU A 73 -7.02 -3.03 7.11
C LEU A 73 -7.97 -2.12 7.89
N GLU A 74 -7.51 -0.98 8.41
CA GLU A 74 -8.38 0.01 9.07
C GLU A 74 -9.48 0.52 8.12
N ARG A 75 -9.13 0.85 6.87
CA ARG A 75 -10.09 1.31 5.86
C ARG A 75 -11.04 0.21 5.43
N LEU A 76 -10.57 -1.04 5.29
CA LEU A 76 -11.43 -2.18 5.02
C LEU A 76 -12.45 -2.40 6.15
N THR A 77 -12.04 -2.31 7.42
CA THR A 77 -12.96 -2.36 8.56
C THR A 77 -14.02 -1.27 8.46
N ALA A 78 -13.63 -0.02 8.19
CA ALA A 78 -14.57 1.08 8.08
C ALA A 78 -15.57 0.90 6.93
N LEU A 79 -15.11 0.41 5.77
CA LEU A 79 -15.98 0.13 4.63
C LEU A 79 -16.97 -1.01 4.91
N HIS A 80 -16.53 -2.05 5.63
CA HIS A 80 -17.38 -3.15 6.06
C HIS A 80 -18.47 -2.66 7.02
N GLN A 81 -18.09 -1.93 8.06
CA GLN A 81 -19.02 -1.35 9.05
C GLN A 81 -20.03 -0.39 8.41
N ALA A 82 -19.63 0.32 7.35
CA ALA A 82 -20.50 1.21 6.59
C ALA A 82 -21.38 0.49 5.56
N GLY A 83 -21.32 -0.85 5.45
CA GLY A 83 -22.08 -1.61 4.45
C GLY A 83 -21.67 -1.33 3.00
N ARG A 84 -20.45 -0.84 2.77
CA ARG A 84 -19.94 -0.42 1.46
C ARG A 84 -19.15 -1.51 0.73
N LEU A 85 -19.03 -2.68 1.33
CA LEU A 85 -18.41 -3.85 0.71
C LEU A 85 -19.49 -4.83 0.27
N SER A 86 -19.33 -5.38 -0.93
CA SER A 86 -20.17 -6.45 -1.44
C SER A 86 -19.37 -7.72 -1.53
N PHE A 87 -19.98 -8.83 -1.12
CA PHE A 87 -19.38 -10.15 -1.12
C PHE A 87 -20.29 -11.12 -1.86
N PHE A 88 -19.71 -12.05 -2.62
CA PHE A 88 -20.45 -12.89 -3.55
C PHE A 88 -19.94 -14.33 -3.50
N GLY A 89 -20.78 -15.28 -3.95
CA GLY A 89 -20.41 -16.69 -4.02
C GLY A 89 -19.91 -17.25 -2.69
N ASN A 90 -18.77 -17.93 -2.71
CA ASN A 90 -18.16 -18.54 -1.52
C ASN A 90 -17.78 -17.52 -0.45
N ASP A 91 -17.62 -16.24 -0.81
CA ASP A 91 -17.23 -15.17 0.10
C ASP A 91 -18.43 -14.45 0.73
N ALA A 92 -19.67 -14.80 0.39
CA ALA A 92 -20.87 -14.13 0.91
C ALA A 92 -20.93 -14.09 2.46
N HIS A 93 -20.36 -15.11 3.12
CA HIS A 93 -20.24 -15.18 4.58
C HIS A 93 -19.43 -14.03 5.20
N LEU A 94 -18.55 -13.38 4.43
CA LEU A 94 -17.76 -12.22 4.88
C LEU A 94 -18.59 -10.94 5.07
N ALA A 95 -19.87 -10.93 4.64
CA ALA A 95 -20.80 -9.87 5.04
C ALA A 95 -21.01 -9.85 6.57
N GLY A 96 -20.89 -11.01 7.24
CA GLY A 96 -20.97 -11.11 8.70
C GLY A 96 -19.76 -10.52 9.41
N ALA A 97 -19.99 -9.69 10.43
CA ALA A 97 -18.94 -9.00 11.19
C ALA A 97 -17.90 -9.95 11.81
N GLN A 98 -18.33 -11.12 12.31
CA GLN A 98 -17.44 -12.09 12.94
C GLN A 98 -16.49 -12.74 11.91
N SER A 99 -17.02 -13.20 10.78
CA SER A 99 -16.23 -13.80 9.70
C SER A 99 -15.25 -12.79 9.09
N PHE A 100 -15.70 -11.55 8.91
CA PHE A 100 -14.83 -10.48 8.42
C PHE A 100 -13.72 -10.15 9.42
N ALA A 101 -14.03 -10.05 10.71
CA ALA A 101 -13.03 -9.82 11.74
C ALA A 101 -11.98 -10.95 11.80
N ALA A 102 -12.41 -12.20 11.65
CA ALA A 102 -11.52 -13.35 11.57
C ALA A 102 -10.58 -13.28 10.35
N LEU A 103 -11.10 -12.91 9.17
CA LEU A 103 -10.30 -12.67 7.98
C LEU A 103 -9.24 -11.58 8.23
N LEU A 104 -9.64 -10.42 8.75
CA LEU A 104 -8.70 -9.34 9.03
C LEU A 104 -7.65 -9.75 10.07
N ALA A 105 -8.02 -10.51 11.10
CA ALA A 105 -7.09 -11.02 12.09
C ALA A 105 -6.04 -11.97 11.47
N ALA A 106 -6.44 -12.83 10.53
CA ALA A 106 -5.52 -13.65 9.76
C ALA A 106 -4.60 -12.78 8.88
N SER A 107 -5.15 -11.81 8.14
CA SER A 107 -4.37 -10.91 7.28
C SER A 107 -3.36 -10.05 8.04
N ARG A 108 -3.61 -9.72 9.32
CA ARG A 108 -2.63 -9.02 10.18
C ARG A 108 -1.38 -9.85 10.46
N LYS A 109 -1.52 -11.18 10.54
CA LYS A 109 -0.44 -12.13 10.86
C LYS A 109 0.39 -12.49 9.63
N THR A 110 -0.18 -12.39 8.43
CA THR A 110 0.54 -12.59 7.17
C THR A 110 1.64 -11.54 6.99
N GLU A 111 2.71 -11.92 6.31
CA GLU A 111 3.74 -10.97 5.87
C GLU A 111 3.22 -10.14 4.69
N TRP A 112 3.33 -8.82 4.79
CA TRP A 112 2.95 -7.91 3.70
C TRP A 112 4.22 -7.47 3.00
N VAL A 113 4.51 -8.06 1.86
CA VAL A 113 5.76 -7.81 1.14
C VAL A 113 5.64 -6.50 0.35
N VAL A 114 6.61 -5.62 0.56
CA VAL A 114 6.84 -4.45 -0.30
C VAL A 114 8.25 -4.56 -0.85
N TYR A 115 8.36 -4.55 -2.16
CA TYR A 115 9.61 -4.59 -2.87
C TYR A 115 9.83 -3.28 -3.63
N ALA A 116 11.07 -2.80 -3.63
CA ALA A 116 11.48 -1.61 -4.37
C ALA A 116 12.83 -1.87 -5.01
N LYS A 117 12.94 -1.59 -6.31
CA LYS A 117 14.19 -1.64 -7.07
C LYS A 117 14.31 -0.43 -7.98
N ARG A 118 15.53 -0.12 -8.38
CA ARG A 118 15.75 0.76 -9.54
C ARG A 118 15.28 0.04 -10.82
N PRO A 119 14.84 0.77 -11.85
CA PRO A 119 14.52 0.19 -13.16
C PRO A 119 15.66 -0.71 -13.67
#